data_AF-A0A2X4WH79-F1
#
_entry.id   AF-A0A2X4WH79-F1
#
_cell.length_a   1.000
_cell.length_b   1.000
_cell.length_c   1.000
_cell.angle_alpha   90.00
_cell.angle_beta   90.00
_cell.angle_gamma   90.00
#
_symmetry.space_group_name_H-M   'P 1'
#
loop_
_entity.id
_entity.type
_entity.pdbx_description
1 polymer ?
#
loop_
_entity_poly.entity_id
_entity_poly.type
_entity_poly.pdbx_seq_one_letter_code
_entity_poly.pdbx_strand_id
1 'polypeptide(L)'
;MESNHNLPAIVITTLGCHISEWQHVLLGIEEEGIPWVVQEQEAGEVIYQAWLAASRSPLLVGIACDREKLIVHYKNLPHQRRFLR
;
A
#
# COMPACT_ATOMS: atom_id res chain seq x y z
N MET A 1 27.16 12.52 4.50
CA MET A 1 26.93 11.05 4.45
C MET A 1 25.47 10.88 4.04
N GLU A 2 25.20 10.84 2.74
CA GLU A 2 23.85 10.73 2.18
C GLU A 2 23.69 9.34 1.58
N SER A 3 23.19 8.39 2.37
CA SER A 3 22.98 7.02 1.93
C SER A 3 21.49 6.76 1.69
N ASN A 4 21.12 6.73 0.41
CA ASN A 4 19.97 6.05 -0.20
C ASN A 4 18.53 6.48 0.18
N HIS A 5 18.10 7.64 -0.33
CA HIS A 5 16.67 8.01 -0.40
C HIS A 5 15.91 7.36 -1.60
N ASN A 6 16.36 6.21 -2.12
CA ASN A 6 15.77 5.64 -3.33
C ASN A 6 15.55 4.13 -3.28
N LEU A 7 15.39 3.56 -2.07
CA LEU A 7 14.97 2.17 -1.97
C LEU A 7 13.55 2.04 -2.51
N PRO A 8 13.30 1.12 -3.46
CA PRO A 8 11.98 0.94 -4.03
C PRO A 8 11.04 0.43 -2.93
N ALA A 9 10.01 1.21 -2.61
CA ALA A 9 9.10 0.95 -1.49
C ALA A 9 7.66 0.69 -1.94
N ILE A 10 6.93 -0.13 -1.19
CA ILE A 10 5.48 -0.30 -1.34
C ILE A 10 4.80 1.00 -0.89
N VAL A 11 3.90 1.52 -1.72
CA VAL A 11 3.06 2.65 -1.33
C VAL A 11 1.81 2.11 -0.65
N ILE A 12 1.52 2.59 0.55
CA ILE A 12 0.34 2.26 1.33
C ILE A 12 -0.52 3.52 1.50
N THR A 13 -1.80 3.45 1.15
CA THR A 13 -2.73 4.56 1.29
C THR A 13 -3.80 4.26 2.34
N THR A 14 -3.90 5.07 3.39
CA THR A 14 -4.95 4.94 4.41
C THR A 14 -6.13 5.86 4.09
N LEU A 15 -7.35 5.36 4.32
CA LEU A 15 -8.62 6.07 4.08
C LEU A 15 -9.41 6.16 5.37
N GLY A 16 -9.28 7.28 6.09
CA GLY A 16 -10.01 7.52 7.34
C GLY A 16 -9.74 6.50 8.46
N CYS A 17 -8.68 5.70 8.33
CA CYS A 17 -8.20 4.74 9.31
C CYS A 17 -6.73 5.01 9.65
N HIS A 18 -6.26 4.51 10.78
CA HIS A 18 -4.85 4.59 11.13
C HIS A 18 -4.13 3.32 10.68
N ILE A 19 -2.91 3.44 10.17
CA ILE A 19 -2.17 2.29 9.67
C ILE A 19 -1.84 1.26 10.77
N SER A 20 -1.84 1.68 12.03
CA SER A 20 -1.66 0.79 13.19
C SER A 20 -2.77 -0.26 13.33
N GLU A 21 -3.97 -0.01 12.79
CA GLU A 21 -5.06 -1.00 12.76
C GLU A 21 -4.66 -2.24 11.94
N TRP A 22 -3.69 -2.10 11.04
CA TRP A 22 -3.16 -3.15 10.17
C TRP A 22 -1.72 -3.57 10.55
N GLN A 23 -1.33 -3.39 11.82
CA GLN A 23 0.03 -3.65 12.29
C GLN A 23 0.56 -5.04 11.91
N HIS A 24 -0.25 -6.09 11.98
CA HIS A 24 0.18 -7.44 11.59
C HIS A 24 0.59 -7.53 10.10
N VAL A 25 -0.05 -6.76 9.22
CA VAL A 25 0.32 -6.70 7.80
C VAL A 25 1.65 -5.98 7.63
N LEU A 26 1.88 -4.88 8.37
CA LEU A 26 3.16 -4.17 8.34
C LEU A 26 4.30 -5.07 8.81
N LEU A 27 4.08 -5.84 9.88
CA LEU A 27 5.07 -6.80 10.39
C LEU A 27 5.42 -7.87 9.35
N GLY A 28 4.43 -8.37 8.60
CA GLY A 28 4.68 -9.30 7.51
C GLY A 28 5.50 -8.68 6.36
N ILE A 29 5.28 -7.40 6.05
CA ILE A 29 6.07 -6.67 5.05
C ILE A 29 7.51 -6.45 5.57
N GLU A 30 7.66 -6.13 6.85
CA GLU A 30 8.95 -5.94 7.52
C GLU A 30 9.77 -7.24 7.59
N GLU A 31 9.12 -8.38 7.86
CA GLU A 31 9.78 -9.69 7.90
C GLU A 31 10.35 -10.10 6.53
N GLU A 32 9.67 -9.73 5.44
CA GLU A 32 10.15 -9.90 4.07
C GLU A 32 11.25 -8.88 3.68
N GLY A 33 11.57 -7.92 4.56
CA GLY A 33 12.59 -6.90 4.33
C GLY A 33 12.20 -5.86 3.28
N ILE A 34 10.91 -5.70 3.00
CA ILE A 34 10.41 -4.78 1.98
C ILE A 34 10.11 -3.42 2.60
N PRO A 35 10.69 -2.30 2.12
CA PRO A 35 10.36 -0.98 2.65
C PRO A 35 8.97 -0.53 2.20
N TRP A 36 8.28 0.25 3.03
CA TRP A 36 6.98 0.84 2.70
C TRP A 36 6.90 2.33 3.07
N VAL A 37 5.98 3.04 2.43
CA VAL A 37 5.65 4.43 2.72
C VAL A 37 4.14 4.56 2.89
N VAL A 38 3.71 5.33 3.88
CA VAL A 38 2.28 5.54 4.18
C VAL A 38 1.86 6.93 3.70
N GLN A 39 0.71 6.99 3.03
CA GLN A 39 0.07 8.22 2.55
C GLN A 39 -1.36 8.25 3.08
N GLU A 40 -1.73 9.35 3.72
CA GLU A 40 -3.10 9.52 4.21
C GLU A 40 -3.98 10.18 3.16
N GLN A 41 -5.22 9.72 3.05
CA GLN A 41 -6.26 10.28 2.19
C GLN A 41 -7.56 10.42 3.01
N GLU A 42 -8.25 11.55 2.83
CA GLU A 42 -9.49 11.82 3.56
C GLU A 42 -10.67 10.97 3.07
N ALA A 43 -10.75 10.72 1.76
CA ALA A 43 -11.86 9.99 1.15
C ALA A 43 -11.46 9.36 -0.19
N GLY A 44 -12.19 8.32 -0.58
CA GLY A 44 -12.01 7.64 -1.86
C GLY A 44 -12.40 6.17 -1.81
N GLU A 45 -12.46 5.54 -2.97
CA GLU A 45 -12.69 4.09 -3.05
C GLU A 45 -11.37 3.34 -2.78
N VAL A 46 -11.36 2.47 -1.77
CA VAL A 46 -10.15 1.71 -1.36
C VAL A 46 -9.50 0.92 -2.50
N ILE A 47 -10.30 0.37 -3.41
CA ILE A 47 -9.77 -0.42 -4.55
C ILE A 47 -9.05 0.51 -5.52
N TYR A 48 -9.65 1.66 -5.83
CA TYR A 48 -9.06 2.68 -6.68
C TYR A 48 -7.76 3.21 -6.07
N GLN A 49 -7.74 3.47 -4.76
CA GLN A 49 -6.54 3.94 -4.06
C GLN A 49 -5.43 2.88 -4.05
N ALA A 50 -5.77 1.60 -3.88
CA ALA A 50 -4.79 0.52 -3.94
C ALA A 50 -4.13 0.42 -5.33
N TRP A 51 -4.92 0.54 -6.40
CA TRP A 51 -4.40 0.61 -7.77
C TRP A 51 -3.52 1.84 -8.00
N LEU A 52 -3.93 3.00 -7.48
CA LEU A 52 -3.17 4.25 -7.61
C LEU A 52 -1.85 4.14 -6.87
N ALA A 53 -1.84 3.56 -5.67
CA ALA A 53 -0.65 3.23 -4.91
C ALA A 53 0.27 2.28 -5.69
N ALA A 54 -0.29 1.25 -6.34
CA ALA A 54 0.49 0.27 -7.11
C ALA A 54 1.11 0.90 -8.35
N SER A 55 0.42 1.86 -8.96
CA SER A 55 0.92 2.63 -10.10
C SER A 55 2.07 3.57 -9.73
N ARG A 56 2.10 4.04 -8.47
CA ARG A 56 3.12 4.94 -7.92
C ARG A 56 4.30 4.19 -7.31
N SER A 57 4.11 2.95 -6.86
CA SER A 57 5.18 2.15 -6.28
C SER A 57 6.17 1.66 -7.35
N PRO A 58 7.48 1.85 -7.14
CA PRO A 58 8.51 1.23 -7.98
C PRO A 58 8.48 -0.30 -7.95
N LEU A 59 7.91 -0.91 -6.89
CA LEU A 59 7.76 -2.36 -6.73
C LEU A 59 6.52 -2.92 -7.42
N LEU A 60 5.75 -2.08 -8.13
CA LEU A 60 4.50 -2.45 -8.81
C LEU A 60 3.39 -2.93 -7.86
N VAL A 61 3.62 -2.93 -6.56
CA VAL A 61 2.67 -3.32 -5.51
C VAL A 61 2.22 -2.07 -4.78
N GLY A 62 0.91 -1.94 -4.61
CA GLY A 62 0.32 -0.88 -3.80
C GLY A 62 -0.73 -1.44 -2.88
N ILE A 63 -0.87 -0.79 -1.74
CA ILE A 63 -1.83 -1.18 -0.72
C ILE A 63 -2.71 0.04 -0.45
N ALA A 64 -4.00 -0.19 -0.26
CA ALA A 64 -4.83 0.79 0.41
C ALA A 64 -5.72 0.11 1.43
N CYS A 65 -6.01 0.81 2.51
CA CYS A 65 -6.87 0.31 3.56
C CYS A 65 -7.82 1.38 4.09
N ASP A 66 -8.97 0.91 4.55
CA ASP A 66 -9.90 1.65 5.39
C ASP A 66 -10.06 0.88 6.73
N ARG A 67 -11.08 1.23 7.53
CA ARG A 67 -11.35 0.56 8.81
C ARG A 67 -11.89 -0.86 8.67
N GLU A 68 -12.37 -1.25 7.49
CA GLU A 68 -13.02 -2.54 7.26
C GLU A 68 -12.11 -3.53 6.52
N LYS A 69 -11.27 -3.04 5.61
CA LYS A 69 -10.52 -3.87 4.67
C LYS A 69 -9.21 -3.23 4.26
N LEU A 70 -8.25 -4.10 3.97
CA LEU A 70 -6.99 -3.79 3.31
C LEU A 70 -6.96 -4.49 1.95
N ILE A 71 -6.68 -3.72 0.91
CA ILE A 71 -6.59 -4.21 -0.47
C ILE A 71 -5.15 -4.09 -0.93
N VAL A 72 -4.59 -5.22 -1.33
CA VAL A 72 -3.33 -5.27 -2.10
C VAL A 72 -3.68 -5.26 -3.58
N HIS A 73 -3.03 -4.38 -4.34
CA HIS A 73 -3.15 -4.29 -5.79
C HIS A 73 -1.75 -4.38 -6.43
N TYR A 74 -1.72 -4.90 -7.66
CA TYR A 74 -0.53 -4.96 -8.49
C TYR A 74 -0.75 -4.13 -9.77
N LYS A 75 0.26 -3.38 -10.22
CA LYS A 75 0.14 -2.44 -11.35
C LYS A 75 -0.34 -3.13 -12.65
N ASN A 76 0.06 -4.39 -12.85
CA ASN A 76 -0.29 -5.13 -14.06
C ASN A 76 -1.66 -5.85 -13.97
N LEU A 77 -2.40 -5.68 -12.87
CA LEU A 77 -3.77 -6.19 -12.77
C LEU A 77 -4.76 -5.14 -13.32
N PRO A 78 -5.83 -5.58 -14.02
CA PRO A 78 -6.94 -4.71 -14.36
C PRO A 78 -7.51 -4.05 -13.11
N HIS A 79 -7.94 -2.79 -13.23
CA HIS A 79 -8.39 -1.92 -12.14
C HIS A 79 -9.50 -2.48 -11.23
N GLN A 80 -10.26 -3.47 -11.72
CA GLN A 80 -11.34 -4.15 -11.00
C GLN A 80 -10.92 -5.48 -10.34
N ARG A 81 -9.68 -5.92 -10.52
CA ARG A 81 -9.16 -7.19 -9.99
C ARG A 81 -8.26 -6.93 -8.78
N ARG A 82 -8.74 -7.36 -7.61
CA ARG A 82 -7.99 -7.35 -6.35
C ARG A 82 -6.99 -8.51 -6.30
N PHE A 83 -5.81 -8.29 -5.74
CA PHE A 83 -4.75 -9.31 -5.65
C PHE A 83 -5.00 -10.32 -4.52
N LEU A 84 -5.48 -9.86 -3.35
CA LEU A 84 -5.77 -10.71 -2.18
C LEU A 84 -6.98 -10.18 -1.40
N ARG A 85 -7.66 -11.08 -0.66
CA ARG A 85 -8.81 -10.81 0.23
C ARG A 85 -8.56 -11.45 1.58
#